data_AF-A0AAC9LM56-F1
#
_entry.id   AF-A0AAC9LM56-F1
#
_cell.length_a   1.000
_cell.length_b   1.000
_cell.length_c   1.000
_cell.angle_alpha   90.00
_cell.angle_beta   90.00
_cell.angle_gamma   90.00
#
_symmetry.space_group_name_H-M   'P 1'
#
loop_
_entity.id
_entity.type
_entity.pdbx_description
1 polymer ?
#
loop_
_entity_poly.entity_id
_entity_poly.type
_entity_poly.pdbx_seq_one_letter_code
_entity_poly.pdbx_strand_id
1 'polypeptide(L)'
;MYNSIRLVLILAICCLQFNCSSDDNGNAIDHSTHNVLIGEWLREDFNENTEYKLTFNPDNTVLNTFKITTEEGITSTAQIYNWSIENNLITIEDFANNENVTTSYELISNEIVILNNLSEYQFLRQ
;
A
#
# COMPACT_ATOMS: atom_id res chain seq x y z
N MET A 1 32.22 10.15 50.83
CA MET A 1 32.44 9.06 49.85
C MET A 1 31.33 8.05 50.01
N TYR A 2 30.68 7.71 48.89
CA TYR A 2 29.71 6.63 48.69
C TYR A 2 28.35 6.78 49.42
N ASN A 3 27.19 6.62 48.77
CA ASN A 3 26.94 6.40 47.36
C ASN A 3 25.42 6.47 47.16
N SER A 4 25.00 7.33 46.24
CA SER A 4 24.14 7.13 45.06
C SER A 4 23.42 5.79 44.79
N ILE A 5 23.17 4.92 45.78
CA ILE A 5 22.67 3.55 45.57
C ILE A 5 21.14 3.48 45.43
N ARG A 6 20.39 4.50 45.86
CA ARG A 6 18.93 4.47 45.77
C ARG A 6 18.35 4.86 44.40
N LEU A 7 19.16 5.43 43.51
CA LEU A 7 18.69 5.83 42.16
C LEU A 7 18.98 4.78 41.08
N VAL A 8 19.83 3.79 41.37
CA VAL A 8 20.24 2.76 40.38
C VAL A 8 19.19 1.64 40.25
N LEU A 9 18.39 1.40 41.29
CA LEU A 9 17.39 0.31 41.28
C LEU A 9 16.16 0.59 40.40
N ILE A 10 15.84 1.87 40.13
CA ILE A 10 14.68 2.24 39.29
C ILE A 10 15.03 2.15 37.80
N LEU A 11 16.31 2.36 37.43
CA LEU A 11 16.76 2.29 36.04
C LEU A 11 16.88 0.85 35.51
N ALA A 12 16.99 -0.15 36.40
CA ALA A 12 17.16 -1.55 36.01
C ALA A 12 15.86 -2.25 35.55
N ILE A 13 14.68 -1.69 35.83
CA ILE A 13 13.39 -2.30 35.48
C ILE A 13 12.95 -1.93 34.05
N CYS A 14 13.43 -0.81 33.51
CA CYS A 14 13.07 -0.37 32.15
C CYS A 14 13.82 -1.11 31.03
N CYS A 15 14.92 -1.82 31.33
CA CYS A 15 15.72 -2.52 30.30
C CYS A 15 15.24 -3.95 30.02
N LEU A 16 14.28 -4.50 30.77
CA LEU A 16 13.76 -5.86 30.58
C LEU A 16 12.59 -5.95 29.59
N GLN A 17 12.33 -4.90 28.80
CA GLN A 17 11.26 -4.88 27.79
C GLN A 17 11.77 -4.90 26.33
N PHE A 18 13.08 -5.07 26.12
CA PHE A 18 13.70 -5.11 24.78
C PHE A 18 14.41 -6.43 24.45
N ASN A 19 13.83 -7.57 24.84
CA ASN A 19 14.24 -8.85 24.28
C ASN A 19 13.01 -9.66 23.86
N CYS A 20 12.32 -9.18 22.82
CA CYS A 20 11.49 -10.04 22.01
C CYS A 20 12.40 -10.68 20.95
N SER A 21 12.98 -11.82 21.28
CA SER A 21 13.56 -12.70 20.27
C SER A 21 12.40 -13.35 19.53
N SER A 22 11.99 -12.77 18.40
CA SER A 22 11.11 -13.46 17.47
C SER A 22 11.95 -14.43 16.64
N ASP A 23 12.11 -15.63 17.16
CA ASP A 23 12.39 -16.80 16.33
C ASP A 23 11.02 -17.36 15.95
N ASP A 24 10.48 -16.92 14.81
CA ASP A 24 9.31 -17.55 14.20
C ASP A 24 9.51 -17.61 12.69
N ASN A 25 10.12 -18.71 12.28
CA ASN A 25 10.26 -19.12 10.89
C ASN A 25 8.95 -19.77 10.43
N GLY A 26 8.06 -18.97 9.84
CA GLY A 26 6.87 -19.45 9.16
C GLY A 26 6.06 -18.32 8.51
N ASN A 27 6.28 -18.07 7.22
CA ASN A 27 5.45 -17.26 6.31
C ASN A 27 4.60 -16.15 6.96
N ALA A 28 5.25 -15.20 7.61
CA ALA A 28 4.62 -13.91 7.84
C ALA A 28 4.45 -13.25 6.46
N ILE A 29 3.21 -13.20 5.95
CA ILE A 29 2.87 -12.19 4.95
C ILE A 29 3.34 -10.88 5.55
N ASP A 30 4.28 -10.21 4.89
CA ASP A 30 4.86 -8.97 5.38
C ASP A 30 3.77 -7.90 5.43
N HIS A 31 3.06 -7.83 6.56
CA HIS A 31 1.98 -6.88 6.81
C HIS A 31 2.45 -5.43 6.65
N SER A 32 3.76 -5.15 6.76
CA SER A 32 4.30 -3.81 6.54
C SER A 32 4.21 -3.40 5.07
N THR A 33 4.47 -4.35 4.17
CA THR A 33 4.42 -4.19 2.71
C THR A 33 2.98 -4.17 2.18
N HIS A 34 2.04 -4.88 2.81
CA HIS A 34 0.63 -4.77 2.42
C HIS A 34 0.01 -3.42 2.81
N ASN A 35 0.29 -2.95 4.03
CA ASN A 35 -0.31 -1.72 4.56
C ASN A 35 0.12 -0.45 3.81
N VAL A 36 1.31 -0.43 3.22
CA VAL A 36 1.81 0.78 2.57
C VAL A 36 1.04 1.15 1.29
N LEU A 37 0.42 0.17 0.62
CA LEU A 37 -0.38 0.41 -0.58
C LEU A 37 -1.83 0.75 -0.27
N ILE A 38 -2.31 0.48 0.94
CA ILE A 38 -3.68 0.78 1.34
C ILE A 38 -3.96 2.28 1.20
N GLY A 39 -5.08 2.60 0.56
CA GLY A 39 -5.52 3.97 0.30
C GLY A 39 -5.83 4.24 -1.17
N GLU A 40 -6.12 5.51 -1.45
CA GLU A 40 -6.50 6.02 -2.77
C GLU A 40 -5.29 6.58 -3.53
N TRP A 41 -5.21 6.24 -4.81
CA TRP A 41 -4.09 6.54 -5.70
C TRP A 41 -4.59 7.04 -7.06
N LEU A 42 -4.39 8.33 -7.34
CA LEU A 42 -4.76 8.99 -8.59
C LEU A 42 -3.59 8.97 -9.56
N ARG A 43 -3.81 8.51 -10.80
CA ARG A 43 -2.76 8.50 -11.82
C ARG A 43 -2.39 9.92 -12.23
N GLU A 44 -1.10 10.19 -12.38
CA GLU A 44 -0.54 11.54 -12.56
C GLU A 44 -1.05 12.28 -13.81
N ASP A 45 -1.46 11.57 -14.86
CA ASP A 45 -1.98 12.16 -16.11
C ASP A 45 -3.42 12.70 -15.99
N PHE A 46 -3.97 12.80 -14.78
CA PHE A 46 -5.29 13.36 -14.53
C PHE A 46 -5.37 14.83 -14.97
N ASN A 47 -6.59 15.24 -15.33
CA ASN A 47 -6.93 16.62 -15.62
C ASN A 47 -8.41 16.87 -15.34
N GLU A 48 -8.91 18.06 -15.68
CA GLU A 48 -10.32 18.43 -15.47
C GLU A 48 -11.32 17.49 -16.16
N ASN A 49 -10.89 16.79 -17.21
CA ASN A 49 -11.74 15.91 -18.01
C ASN A 49 -11.50 14.42 -17.75
N THR A 50 -10.33 14.01 -17.25
CA THR A 50 -9.99 12.59 -17.13
C THR A 50 -9.39 12.28 -15.76
N GLU A 51 -9.90 11.24 -15.10
CA GLU A 51 -9.33 10.69 -13.87
C GLU A 51 -9.27 9.16 -13.95
N TYR A 52 -8.13 8.58 -13.57
CA TYR A 52 -7.96 7.15 -13.37
C TYR A 52 -7.44 6.92 -11.95
N LYS A 53 -8.16 6.15 -11.15
CA LYS A 53 -7.85 5.95 -9.73
C LYS A 53 -7.92 4.48 -9.34
N LEU A 54 -6.97 4.07 -8.51
CA LEU A 54 -6.95 2.78 -7.83
C LEU A 54 -7.12 3.02 -6.33
N THR A 55 -7.96 2.23 -5.68
CA THR A 55 -8.12 2.26 -4.21
C THR A 55 -7.90 0.87 -3.66
N PHE A 56 -6.77 0.67 -2.98
CA PHE A 56 -6.44 -0.60 -2.33
C PHE A 56 -7.05 -0.60 -0.93
N ASN A 57 -7.95 -1.54 -0.67
CA ASN A 57 -8.69 -1.65 0.58
C ASN A 57 -8.07 -2.69 1.52
N PRO A 58 -8.25 -2.53 2.86
CA PRO A 58 -7.75 -3.48 3.86
C PRO A 58 -8.36 -4.88 3.77
N ASP A 59 -9.45 -5.05 3.03
CA ASP A 59 -10.17 -6.32 2.84
C ASP A 59 -9.69 -7.11 1.62
N ASN A 60 -8.50 -6.78 1.10
CA ASN A 60 -7.91 -7.36 -0.11
C ASN A 60 -8.72 -7.12 -1.38
N THR A 61 -9.52 -6.05 -1.41
CA THR A 61 -10.14 -5.57 -2.65
C THR A 61 -9.43 -4.34 -3.20
N VAL A 62 -9.43 -4.19 -4.51
CA VAL A 62 -8.97 -2.98 -5.20
C VAL A 62 -10.11 -2.45 -6.06
N LEU A 63 -10.49 -1.20 -5.83
CA LEU A 63 -11.45 -0.48 -6.66
C LEU A 63 -10.68 0.28 -7.75
N ASN A 64 -10.97 -0.05 -9.00
CA ASN A 64 -10.50 0.64 -10.20
C ASN A 64 -11.63 1.52 -10.72
N THR A 65 -11.39 2.83 -10.80
CA THR A 65 -12.34 3.79 -11.37
C THR A 65 -11.72 4.59 -12.49
N PHE A 66 -12.48 4.80 -13.55
CA PHE A 66 -12.15 5.73 -14.62
C PHE A 66 -13.31 6.71 -14.82
N LYS A 67 -13.01 8.00 -14.94
CA LYS A 67 -13.98 9.05 -15.20
C LYS A 67 -13.52 9.86 -16.41
N ILE A 68 -14.47 10.14 -17.32
CA ILE A 68 -14.29 11.08 -18.41
C ILE A 68 -15.44 12.09 -18.43
N THR A 69 -15.08 13.37 -18.56
CA THR A 69 -16.01 14.49 -18.77
C THR A 69 -15.86 14.97 -20.21
N THR A 70 -16.97 15.09 -20.92
CA THR A 70 -17.06 15.63 -22.26
C THR A 70 -18.12 16.73 -22.31
N GLU A 71 -18.25 17.42 -23.44
CA GLU A 71 -19.34 18.39 -23.65
C GLU A 71 -20.74 17.74 -23.54
N GLU A 72 -20.83 16.42 -23.77
CA GLU A 72 -22.08 15.66 -23.70
C GLU A 72 -22.43 15.19 -22.29
N GLY A 73 -21.48 15.27 -21.34
CA GLY A 73 -21.68 14.90 -19.95
C GLY A 73 -20.52 14.10 -19.34
N ILE A 74 -20.81 13.39 -18.25
CA ILE A 74 -19.83 12.58 -17.51
C ILE A 74 -20.14 11.10 -17.72
N THR A 75 -19.11 10.33 -18.08
CA THR A 75 -19.16 8.86 -18.10
C THR A 75 -18.12 8.32 -17.13
N SER A 76 -18.46 7.28 -16.37
CA SER A 76 -17.56 6.68 -15.41
C SER A 76 -17.71 5.16 -15.32
N THR A 77 -16.61 4.47 -15.01
CA THR A 77 -16.59 3.05 -14.66
C THR A 77 -16.10 2.86 -13.23
N ALA A 78 -16.58 1.80 -12.58
CA ALA A 78 -16.14 1.38 -11.26
C ALA A 78 -16.17 -0.15 -11.21
N GLN A 79 -15.01 -0.77 -11.00
CA GLN A 79 -14.84 -2.21 -10.95
C GLN A 79 -14.03 -2.59 -9.73
N ILE A 80 -14.47 -3.63 -9.01
CA ILE A 80 -13.81 -4.14 -7.83
C ILE A 80 -13.19 -5.49 -8.17
N TYR A 81 -11.94 -5.67 -7.78
CA TYR A 81 -11.17 -6.89 -7.95
C TYR A 81 -10.60 -7.34 -6.62
N ASN A 82 -10.26 -8.61 -6.51
CA ASN A 82 -9.39 -9.06 -5.43
C ASN A 82 -7.95 -8.70 -5.80
N TRP A 83 -7.14 -8.42 -4.78
CA TRP A 83 -5.70 -8.29 -4.96
C TRP A 83 -4.93 -8.94 -3.83
N SER A 84 -3.67 -9.25 -4.09
CA SER A 84 -2.73 -9.78 -3.12
C SER A 84 -1.34 -9.19 -3.37
N ILE A 85 -0.47 -9.31 -2.37
CA ILE A 85 0.92 -8.90 -2.46
C ILE A 85 1.82 -9.99 -1.90
N GLU A 86 2.80 -10.40 -2.71
CA GLU A 86 3.81 -11.39 -2.33
C GLU A 86 5.15 -10.99 -2.97
N ASN A 87 6.23 -10.95 -2.19
CA ASN A 87 7.58 -10.64 -2.68
C ASN A 87 7.64 -9.34 -3.52
N ASN A 88 6.98 -8.28 -3.05
CA ASN A 88 6.87 -6.97 -3.72
C ASN A 88 6.15 -6.99 -5.09
N LEU A 89 5.42 -8.06 -5.40
CA LEU A 89 4.56 -8.16 -6.57
C LEU A 89 3.10 -8.07 -6.14
N ILE A 90 2.37 -7.16 -6.75
CA ILE A 90 0.92 -7.05 -6.64
C ILE A 90 0.32 -7.96 -7.70
N THR A 91 -0.62 -8.80 -7.30
CA THR A 91 -1.48 -9.56 -8.22
C THR A 91 -2.91 -9.07 -8.09
N ILE A 92 -3.52 -8.62 -9.18
CA ILE A 92 -4.95 -8.28 -9.27
C ILE A 92 -5.65 -9.37 -10.05
N GLU A 93 -6.63 -10.03 -9.43
CA GLU A 93 -7.36 -11.17 -10.00
C GLU A 93 -8.42 -10.71 -10.99
N ASP A 94 -8.60 -11.47 -12.07
CA ASP A 94 -9.64 -11.24 -13.10
C ASP A 94 -9.68 -9.80 -13.64
N PHE A 95 -8.53 -9.15 -13.70
CA PHE A 95 -8.37 -7.80 -14.23
C PHE A 95 -8.50 -7.83 -15.77
N ALA A 96 -8.79 -6.67 -16.40
CA ALA A 96 -8.89 -6.46 -17.86
C ALA A 96 -8.97 -7.73 -18.75
N ASN A 97 -10.19 -8.14 -19.14
CA ASN A 97 -10.50 -9.38 -19.90
C ASN A 97 -10.44 -10.69 -19.10
N ASN A 98 -10.64 -10.65 -17.78
CA ASN A 98 -10.63 -11.83 -16.88
C ASN A 98 -9.27 -12.52 -16.85
N GLU A 99 -8.19 -11.76 -16.92
CA GLU A 99 -6.82 -12.25 -16.77
C GLU A 99 -6.19 -11.61 -15.53
N ASN A 100 -5.41 -12.40 -14.81
CA ASN A 100 -4.67 -11.85 -13.67
C ASN A 100 -3.59 -10.91 -14.18
N VAL A 101 -3.46 -9.75 -13.54
CA VAL A 101 -2.35 -8.82 -13.77
C VAL A 101 -1.40 -8.88 -12.61
N THR A 102 -0.12 -9.16 -12.90
CA THR A 102 0.98 -9.07 -11.93
C THR A 102 1.84 -7.86 -12.25
N THR A 103 2.02 -6.98 -11.27
CA THR A 103 2.87 -5.79 -11.39
C THR A 103 3.81 -5.69 -10.20
N SER A 104 5.07 -5.36 -10.45
CA SER A 104 5.92 -4.83 -9.38
C SER A 104 5.49 -3.41 -9.04
N TYR A 105 5.84 -2.96 -7.85
CA TYR A 105 5.66 -1.57 -7.45
C TYR A 105 6.94 -0.99 -6.86
N GLU A 106 7.09 0.32 -6.99
CA GLU A 106 8.15 1.10 -6.36
C GLU A 106 7.53 2.29 -5.63
N LEU A 107 7.79 2.42 -4.34
CA LEU A 107 7.42 3.61 -3.57
C LEU A 107 8.54 4.62 -3.65
N ILE A 108 8.31 5.72 -4.36
CA ILE A 108 9.23 6.85 -4.41
C ILE A 108 9.13 7.65 -3.10
N SER A 109 7.92 7.75 -2.55
CA SER A 109 7.63 8.32 -1.24
C SER A 109 6.33 7.72 -0.70
N ASN A 110 5.89 8.14 0.49
CA ASN A 110 4.55 7.79 0.99
C ASN A 110 3.42 8.37 0.12
N GLU A 111 3.73 9.29 -0.79
CA GLU A 111 2.77 10.01 -1.63
C GLU A 111 2.83 9.59 -3.10
N ILE A 112 3.85 8.83 -3.54
CA ILE A 112 4.05 8.48 -4.95
C ILE A 112 4.42 7.01 -5.09
N VAL A 113 3.68 6.28 -5.93
CA VAL A 113 3.95 4.89 -6.28
C VAL A 113 3.99 4.70 -7.80
N ILE A 114 4.94 3.89 -8.27
CA ILE A 114 5.03 3.44 -9.67
C ILE A 114 4.57 1.99 -9.74
N LEU A 115 3.71 1.66 -10.71
CA LEU A 115 3.21 0.31 -10.98
C LEU A 115 3.68 -0.14 -12.37
N ASN A 116 4.90 -0.69 -12.43
CA ASN A 116 5.73 -0.80 -13.65
C ASN A 116 5.07 -1.51 -14.85
N ASN A 117 4.09 -2.40 -14.63
CA ASN A 117 3.40 -3.13 -15.69
C ASN A 117 1.90 -2.81 -15.80
N LEU A 118 1.41 -1.91 -14.95
CA LEU A 118 0.01 -1.50 -14.94
C LEU A 118 -0.20 -0.14 -15.62
N SER A 119 0.79 0.75 -15.54
CA SER A 119 0.71 2.06 -16.15
C SER A 119 2.08 2.66 -16.50
N GLU A 120 2.11 3.48 -17.55
CA GLU A 120 3.26 4.31 -17.91
C GLU A 120 3.42 5.54 -16.99
N TYR A 121 2.39 5.87 -16.21
CA TYR A 121 2.39 7.01 -15.28
C TYR A 121 2.48 6.55 -13.83
N GLN A 122 3.07 7.39 -12.99
CA GLN A 122 3.04 7.21 -11.55
C GLN A 122 1.66 7.54 -10.97
N PHE A 123 1.43 7.09 -9.74
CA PHE A 123 0.21 7.38 -8.99
C PHE A 123 0.51 8.18 -7.74
N LEU A 124 -0.33 9.17 -7.50
CA LEU A 124 -0.26 10.13 -6.41
C LEU A 124 -1.29 9.74 -5.34
N ARG A 125 -0.86 9.64 -4.09
CA ARG A 125 -1.76 9.40 -2.96
C ARG A 125 -2.76 10.55 -2.83
N GLN A 126 -4.00 10.24 -2.45
CA GLN A 126 -5.07 11.21 -2.17
C GLN A 126 -5.32 11.36 -0.67
#